data_AF-A0AAX3J952-F1
#
_entry.id   AF-A0AAX3J952-F1
#
_cell.length_a   1.000
_cell.length_b   1.000
_cell.length_c   1.000
_cell.angle_alpha   90.00
_cell.angle_beta   90.00
_cell.angle_gamma   90.00
#
_symmetry.space_group_name_H-M   'P 1'
#
loop_
_entity.id
_entity.type
_entity.pdbx_description
1 polymer ?
#
loop_
_entity_poly.entity_id
_entity_poly.type
_entity_poly.pdbx_seq_one_letter_code
_entity_poly.pdbx_strand_id
1 'polypeptide(L)' 'MKYDEEKDIRALVGAIVSDLIKTGQPVHFHHITDALFRLSEETRDSRLKALCHEAIGFFTRKMH' A
#
# COMPACT_ATOMS: atom_id res chain seq x y z
N MET A 1 12.46 15.17 5.46
CA MET A 1 11.45 14.25 6.01
C MET A 1 10.55 13.66 4.92
N LYS A 2 10.00 14.44 3.99
CA LYS A 2 9.16 13.95 2.87
C LYS A 2 9.76 12.84 1.98
N TYR A 3 11.08 12.79 1.82
CA TYR A 3 11.79 11.76 1.04
C TYR A 3 11.78 10.37 1.69
N ASP A 4 11.70 10.31 3.02
CA ASP A 4 11.66 9.03 3.75
C ASP A 4 10.26 8.41 3.65
N GLU A 5 9.21 9.23 3.70
CA GLU A 5 7.82 8.79 3.55
C GLU A 5 7.55 8.23 2.14
N GLU A 6 8.04 8.89 1.07
CA GLU A 6 7.91 8.33 -0.28
C GLU A 6 8.64 6.99 -0.44
N LYS A 7 9.78 6.82 0.22
CA LYS A 7 10.54 5.57 0.21
C LYS A 7 9.81 4.49 0.99
N ASP A 8 9.25 4.81 2.15
CA ASP A 8 8.44 3.91 2.97
C ASP A 8 7.17 3.46 2.21
N ILE A 9 6.48 4.39 1.52
CA ILE A 9 5.34 4.07 0.66
C ILE A 9 5.76 3.10 -0.46
N ARG A 10 6.86 3.39 -1.17
CA ARG A 10 7.34 2.50 -2.24
C ARG A 10 7.72 1.11 -1.72
N ALA A 11 8.34 1.03 -0.54
CA ALA A 11 8.69 -0.23 0.09
C ALA A 11 7.45 -1.03 0.49
N LEU A 12 6.45 -0.38 1.10
CA LEU A 12 5.17 -0.98 1.47
C LEU A 12 4.42 -1.52 0.25
N VAL A 13 4.33 -0.72 -0.81
CA VAL A 13 3.72 -1.14 -2.08
C VAL A 13 4.47 -2.31 -2.69
N GLY A 14 5.81 -2.27 -2.69
CA GLY A 14 6.63 -3.36 -3.16
C GLY A 14 6.38 -4.67 -2.40
N ALA A 15 6.19 -4.59 -1.08
CA ALA A 15 5.85 -5.73 -0.25
C ALA A 15 4.47 -6.32 -0.60
N ILE A 16 3.44 -5.47 -0.72
CA ILE A 16 2.07 -5.87 -1.12
C ILE A 16 2.09 -6.54 -2.50
N VAL A 17 2.74 -5.93 -3.49
CA VAL A 17 2.84 -6.49 -4.85
C VAL A 17 3.58 -7.83 -4.84
N SER A 18 4.66 -7.94 -4.07
CA SER A 18 5.38 -9.21 -3.92
C SER A 18 4.48 -10.31 -3.34
N ASP A 19 3.65 -9.98 -2.36
CA ASP A 19 2.72 -10.92 -1.74
C ASP A 19 1.62 -11.37 -2.70
N LEU A 20 1.02 -10.45 -3.46
CA LEU A 20 0.05 -10.77 -4.50
C LEU A 20 0.64 -11.72 -5.56
N ILE A 21 1.87 -11.47 -6.01
CA ILE A 21 2.56 -12.35 -6.97
C ILE A 21 2.77 -13.74 -6.38
N LYS A 22 3.26 -13.83 -5.14
CA LYS A 22 3.54 -15.11 -4.46
C LYS A 22 2.27 -15.94 -4.24
N THR A 23 1.15 -15.28 -3.99
CA THR A 23 -0.16 -15.92 -3.76
C THR A 23 -0.93 -16.17 -5.06
N GLY A 24 -0.34 -15.84 -6.22
CA GLY A 24 -0.98 -15.99 -7.54
C GLY A 24 -2.18 -15.07 -7.75
N GLN A 25 -2.32 -14.02 -6.94
CA GLN A 25 -3.36 -13.02 -7.08
C GLN A 25 -3.03 -12.05 -8.22
N PRO A 26 -4.03 -11.54 -8.95
CA PRO A 26 -3.77 -10.54 -9.98
C PRO A 26 -3.21 -9.25 -9.39
N VAL A 27 -2.20 -8.67 -10.05
CA VAL A 27 -1.60 -7.38 -9.65
C VAL A 27 -2.26 -6.25 -10.43
N HIS A 28 -3.54 -6.02 -10.15
CA HIS A 28 -4.24 -4.82 -10.63
C HIS A 28 -4.32 -3.77 -9.53
N PHE A 29 -4.53 -2.52 -9.95
CA PHE A 29 -4.65 -1.38 -9.04
C PHE A 29 -5.58 -1.66 -7.85
N HIS A 30 -6.79 -2.17 -8.12
CA HIS A 30 -7.78 -2.45 -7.07
C HIS A 30 -7.31 -3.52 -6.08
N HIS A 31 -6.58 -4.56 -6.54
CA HIS A 31 -6.01 -5.57 -5.65
C HIS A 31 -4.96 -4.98 -4.70
N ILE A 32 -4.13 -4.05 -5.19
CA ILE A 32 -3.13 -3.37 -4.36
C ILE A 32 -3.81 -2.47 -3.34
N THR A 33 -4.80 -1.67 -3.74
CA THR A 33 -5.53 -0.78 -2.83
C THR A 33 -6.34 -1.56 -1.80
N ASP A 34 -6.96 -2.68 -2.19
CA ASP A 34 -7.71 -3.55 -1.28
C ASP A 34 -6.78 -4.21 -0.25
N ALA A 35 -5.61 -4.70 -0.67
CA ALA A 35 -4.62 -5.26 0.22
C ALA A 35 -4.09 -4.22 1.22
N LEU A 36 -3.82 -2.99 0.76
CA LEU A 36 -3.44 -1.88 1.64
C LEU A 36 -4.55 -1.52 2.63
N PHE A 37 -5.81 -1.51 2.19
CA PHE A 37 -6.95 -1.23 3.04
C PHE A 37 -7.13 -2.30 4.12
N ARG A 38 -7.08 -3.59 3.76
CA ARG A 38 -7.12 -4.70 4.73
C ARG A 38 -5.98 -4.61 5.74
N LEU A 39 -4.75 -4.37 5.28
CA LEU A 39 -3.60 -4.18 6.17
C LEU A 39 -3.80 -3.03 7.16
N SER A 40 -4.42 -1.93 6.72
CA SER A 40 -4.74 -0.78 7.57
C SER A 40 -5.80 -1.05 8.64
N GLU A 41 -6.70 -2.01 8.39
CA GLU A 41 -7.76 -2.41 9.31
C GLU A 41 -7.30 -3.50 10.29
N GLU A 42 -6.38 -4.36 9.86
CA GLU A 42 -5.84 -5.46 10.67
C GLU A 42 -4.68 -5.02 11.59
N THR A 43 -3.92 -4.00 11.18
CA THR A 43 -2.78 -3.51 11.96
C THR A 43 -3.19 -2.70 13.19
N ARG A 44 -2.47 -2.89 14.30
CA ARG A 44 -2.56 -2.04 15.51
C ARG A 44 -1.54 -0.90 15.51
N ASP A 45 -0.61 -0.91 14.56
CA ASP A 45 0.41 0.12 14.40
C ASP A 45 -0.20 1.34 13.68
N SER A 46 -0.33 2.45 14.41
CA SER A 46 -0.91 3.70 13.90
C SER A 46 -0.07 4.34 12.78
N ARG A 47 1.26 4.15 12.80
CA ARG A 47 2.15 4.63 11.72
C ARG A 47 1.95 3.80 10.46
N LEU A 48 1.90 2.47 10.59
CA LEU A 48 1.64 1.60 9.44
C LEU A 48 0.24 1.87 8.84
N LYS A 49 -0.76 2.09 9.70
CA LYS A 49 -2.11 2.49 9.25
C LYS A 49 -2.07 3.78 8.43
N ALA A 50 -1.41 4.83 8.92
CA ALA A 50 -1.26 6.09 8.21
C ALA A 50 -0.55 5.90 6.85
N LEU A 51 0.54 5.13 6.82
CA LEU A 51 1.29 4.78 5.61
C LEU A 51 0.42 4.05 4.57
N CYS A 52 -0.45 3.14 5.00
CA CYS A 52 -1.39 2.46 4.09
C CYS A 52 -2.37 3.46 3.46
N HIS A 53 -2.95 4.36 4.25
CA HIS A 53 -3.86 5.40 3.74
C HIS A 53 -3.16 6.38 2.79
N GLU A 54 -1.91 6.77 3.09
CA GLU A 54 -1.13 7.62 2.20
C GLU A 54 -0.78 6.92 0.87
N ALA A 55 -0.42 5.64 0.92
CA ALA A 55 -0.17 4.83 -0.26
C ALA A 55 -1.44 4.73 -1.14
N ILE A 56 -2.60 4.47 -0.54
CA ILE A 56 -3.89 4.48 -1.24
C ILE A 56 -4.13 5.85 -1.88
N GLY A 57 -3.96 6.95 -1.13
CA GLY A 57 -4.12 8.30 -1.66
C GLY A 57 -3.17 8.63 -2.80
N PHE A 58 -1.93 8.14 -2.76
CA PHE A 58 -0.97 8.28 -3.86
C PHE A 58 -1.45 7.61 -5.14
N PHE A 59 -2.00 6.40 -5.00
CA PHE A 59 -2.55 5.63 -6.10
C PHE A 59 -3.80 6.28 -6.71
N THR A 60 -4.75 6.73 -5.89
CA THR A 60 -5.98 7.38 -6.36
C THR A 60 -5.68 8.68 -7.13
N ARG A 61 -4.67 9.45 -6.69
CA ARG A 61 -4.26 10.69 -7.37
C ARG A 61 -3.63 10.46 -8.75
N LYS A 62 -3.06 9.28 -9.03
CA LYS A 62 -2.46 8.95 -10.33
C LYS A 62 -3.45 8.40 -11.36
N MET A 63 -4.68 8.10 -10.95
CA MET A 63 -5.74 7.61 -11.85
C MET A 63 -6.67 8.72 -12.37
N HIS A 64 -6.45 9.97 -11.95
CA HIS A 64 -7.04 11.19 -12.52
C HIS A 64 -6.03 11.88 -13.43
#